data_AF-A0A9W4XP30-F1
#
_entry.id   AF-A0A9W4XP30-F1
#
_cell.length_a   1.000
_cell.length_b   1.000
_cell.length_c   1.000
_cell.angle_alpha   90.00
_cell.angle_beta   90.00
_cell.angle_gamma   90.00
#
_symmetry.space_group_name_H-M   'P 1'
#
loop_
_entity.id
_entity.type
_entity.pdbx_description
1 polymer ?
#
loop_
_entity_poly.entity_id
_entity_poly.type
_entity_poly.pdbx_seq_one_letter_code
_entity_poly.pdbx_strand_id
1 'polypeptide(L)'
;MRPTTQSIHISRRPLPLSNAQIRDFFCPRQFSHKPPKLILVSHRASLRPQLPFLPSSNSYRSNVQLSRLFSISAANKKFLREYYRETIRWTGILGVVWVSFTVAGYAILTERQERAFPSPHEWGFITRWRFRRGKWYQVPENNELEGFTNWARVWWEMKNTLVRLEDPEIDGAGIKEQDEEEGGLMVPGVGKAGYDLTAKSEEWRQGYWEVLMGMAEASENLEGWVTTESRKFIWSPIYVPSPSNPDPPEPLPGGLPAPPEEERLPAGGQPPEDYYMKILTSNGFTTSQRLRAALDCADWFSFKELTDSAEEMYRWALDIAISGLSTPDPTIVLNPKTGVLASSPEASAHLTPNIVLAVTELATFHAQHNNTTAALPILISLLRARLSAPEAPETIPAPQPSPSMISQFIDLLIEPTYPPLPPTGDDPFLRKDTQRCEEAALKSYIGEILFATANATARSRRGAPADQTPGLSWVRDAVSTSKQAQSIPAVEADSSIRKHCETCEEIGLEAWGKILTYLVASARDDIAAVKRGWGPSALAYKYYWGLDQLEQKAEDLAEEEIGVTMRLHKLRMKVYGELLREQDRKHARTFVF
;
A
#
# COMPACT_ATOMS: atom_id res chain seq x y z
N MET A 1 -28.19 29.84 26.17
CA MET A 1 -29.47 29.16 26.43
C MET A 1 -29.49 27.87 25.63
N ARG A 2 -29.70 26.71 26.26
CA ARG A 2 -29.79 25.39 25.59
C ARG A 2 -31.26 24.91 25.63
N PRO A 3 -31.82 24.29 24.57
CA PRO A 3 -33.12 23.66 24.65
C PRO A 3 -33.03 22.30 25.36
N THR A 4 -33.91 22.06 26.32
CA THR A 4 -34.05 20.78 27.03
C THR A 4 -35.01 19.84 26.28
N THR A 5 -34.55 18.65 25.92
CA THR A 5 -35.40 17.59 25.36
C THR A 5 -36.10 16.81 26.47
N GLN A 6 -37.40 16.55 26.31
CA GLN A 6 -38.24 15.88 27.31
C GLN A 6 -38.42 14.38 27.00
N SER A 7 -38.40 13.55 28.05
CA SER A 7 -38.65 12.11 27.98
C SER A 7 -40.13 11.81 27.72
N ILE A 8 -40.43 10.87 26.82
CA ILE A 8 -41.79 10.45 26.48
C ILE A 8 -42.13 9.13 27.19
N HIS A 9 -43.00 9.21 28.20
CA HIS A 9 -43.68 8.04 28.78
C HIS A 9 -45.00 7.76 28.05
N ILE A 10 -45.22 6.50 27.64
CA ILE A 10 -46.50 6.06 27.06
C ILE A 10 -47.24 5.17 28.08
N SER A 11 -48.32 5.69 28.66
CA SER A 11 -49.23 4.93 29.53
C SER A 11 -50.35 4.26 28.74
N ARG A 12 -50.61 2.98 29.03
CA ARG A 12 -51.73 2.22 28.43
C ARG A 12 -53.10 2.80 28.80
N ARG A 13 -54.04 2.79 27.85
CA ARG A 13 -55.48 3.04 28.06
C ARG A 13 -56.28 1.85 27.53
N PRO A 14 -57.33 1.36 28.22
CA PRO A 14 -58.12 0.21 27.78
C PRO A 14 -59.25 0.59 26.82
N LEU A 15 -59.76 -0.39 26.07
CA LEU A 15 -60.99 -0.31 25.27
C LEU A 15 -61.93 -1.51 25.56
N PRO A 16 -63.25 -1.40 25.32
CA PRO A 16 -64.26 -2.23 25.96
C PRO A 16 -64.75 -3.44 25.13
N LEU A 17 -65.55 -4.30 25.80
CA LEU A 17 -66.24 -5.46 25.23
C LEU A 17 -67.42 -5.09 24.30
N SER A 18 -67.72 -6.01 23.37
CA SER A 18 -69.06 -6.20 22.81
C SER A 18 -69.34 -7.69 22.56
N ASN A 19 -70.61 -8.10 22.64
CA ASN A 19 -71.07 -9.49 22.47
C ASN A 19 -71.72 -9.70 21.09
N ALA A 20 -71.68 -10.93 20.54
CA ALA A 20 -72.89 -11.74 20.25
C ALA A 20 -72.68 -12.90 19.23
N GLN A 21 -73.32 -14.04 19.54
CA GLN A 21 -73.96 -15.04 18.63
C GLN A 21 -73.12 -15.72 17.53
N ILE A 22 -72.76 -17.01 17.68
CA ILE A 22 -73.56 -18.25 17.49
C ILE A 22 -73.90 -18.57 16.03
N ARG A 23 -73.35 -19.69 15.52
CA ARG A 23 -74.08 -20.71 14.75
C ARG A 23 -73.32 -22.05 14.70
N ASP A 24 -74.00 -23.12 15.10
CA ASP A 24 -73.49 -24.49 15.04
C ASP A 24 -73.68 -25.13 13.66
N PHE A 25 -72.79 -26.06 13.28
CA PHE A 25 -73.12 -27.17 12.38
C PHE A 25 -72.40 -28.46 12.80
N PHE A 26 -73.16 -29.55 12.83
CA PHE A 26 -72.70 -30.89 13.25
C PHE A 26 -72.26 -31.75 12.04
N CYS A 27 -71.17 -32.50 12.21
CA CYS A 27 -70.96 -33.80 11.55
C CYS A 27 -70.02 -34.70 12.38
N PRO A 28 -70.07 -36.04 12.25
CA PRO A 28 -69.70 -36.95 13.35
C PRO A 28 -68.29 -37.56 13.25
N ARG A 29 -67.73 -37.92 14.41
CA ARG A 29 -66.44 -38.64 14.53
C ARG A 29 -66.59 -40.14 14.25
N GLN A 30 -65.55 -40.74 13.67
CA GLN A 30 -65.41 -42.19 13.52
C GLN A 30 -64.96 -42.88 14.83
N PHE A 31 -65.46 -44.10 15.05
CA PHE A 31 -65.24 -44.91 16.26
C PHE A 31 -63.95 -45.74 16.19
N SER A 32 -62.77 -45.11 16.27
CA SER A 32 -61.52 -45.84 16.49
C SER A 32 -60.40 -44.96 17.06
N HIS A 33 -60.41 -44.73 18.38
CA HIS A 33 -59.20 -44.74 19.22
C HIS A 33 -59.60 -44.64 20.70
N LYS A 34 -59.06 -45.53 21.54
CA LYS A 34 -59.37 -45.61 22.98
C LYS A 34 -58.37 -44.76 23.79
N PRO A 35 -58.78 -43.68 24.48
CA PRO A 35 -57.98 -43.14 25.59
C PRO A 35 -58.16 -44.02 26.84
N PRO A 36 -57.13 -44.14 27.71
CA PRO A 36 -57.22 -44.98 28.91
C PRO A 36 -58.16 -44.41 29.98
N LYS A 37 -58.86 -45.35 30.63
CA LYS A 37 -59.78 -45.26 31.78
C LYS A 37 -59.32 -44.20 32.82
N LEU A 38 -60.17 -43.25 33.22
CA LEU A 38 -61.28 -43.40 34.18
C LEU A 38 -60.87 -44.09 35.50
N ILE A 39 -60.67 -43.28 36.55
CA ILE A 39 -61.02 -43.64 37.93
C ILE A 39 -62.26 -42.84 38.32
N LEU A 40 -63.10 -43.47 39.13
CA LEU A 40 -64.52 -43.21 39.27
C LEU A 40 -64.85 -42.08 40.27
N VAL A 41 -65.90 -41.34 39.91
CA VAL A 41 -67.05 -40.99 40.78
C VAL A 41 -66.75 -40.53 42.21
N SER A 42 -66.94 -39.23 42.44
CA SER A 42 -67.89 -38.79 43.46
C SER A 42 -68.83 -37.74 42.87
N HIS A 43 -70.14 -37.93 43.04
CA HIS A 43 -71.13 -36.94 42.62
C HIS A 43 -71.05 -35.69 43.50
N ARG A 44 -71.37 -34.54 42.88
CA ARG A 44 -71.44 -33.24 43.55
C ARG A 44 -72.55 -33.21 44.60
N ALA A 45 -72.17 -33.08 45.87
CA ALA A 45 -72.55 -31.91 46.65
C ALA A 45 -71.25 -31.17 47.01
N SER A 46 -70.95 -29.94 46.58
CA SER A 46 -71.77 -28.95 45.85
C SER A 46 -71.43 -28.85 44.35
N LEU A 47 -72.30 -28.16 43.60
CA LEU A 47 -72.39 -28.23 42.14
C LEU A 47 -71.33 -27.38 41.40
N ARG A 48 -70.04 -27.70 41.56
CA ARG A 48 -68.81 -27.28 40.80
C ARG A 48 -67.78 -28.39 40.48
N PRO A 49 -67.62 -29.02 39.29
CA PRO A 49 -66.47 -29.88 39.08
C PRO A 49 -65.26 -28.97 38.78
N GLN A 50 -64.23 -29.06 39.60
CA GLN A 50 -63.06 -28.19 39.45
C GLN A 50 -62.11 -28.80 38.43
N LEU A 51 -61.70 -28.00 37.45
CA LEU A 51 -60.70 -28.36 36.46
C LEU A 51 -59.34 -28.50 37.16
N PRO A 52 -58.54 -29.56 36.91
CA PRO A 52 -57.27 -29.82 37.59
C PRO A 52 -56.13 -28.86 37.18
N PHE A 53 -56.46 -27.72 36.56
CA PHE A 53 -55.53 -26.75 35.97
C PHE A 53 -55.62 -25.35 36.63
N LEU A 54 -56.49 -25.16 37.63
CA LEU A 54 -56.57 -23.92 38.41
C LEU A 54 -56.11 -24.15 39.85
N PRO A 55 -55.08 -23.43 40.35
CA PRO A 55 -54.62 -23.56 41.72
C PRO A 55 -55.60 -22.90 42.70
N SER A 56 -55.73 -23.47 43.90
CA SER A 56 -56.50 -22.87 44.99
C SER A 56 -55.79 -21.63 45.54
N SER A 57 -56.45 -20.47 45.49
CA SER A 57 -55.96 -19.23 46.11
C SER A 57 -56.15 -19.27 47.64
N ASN A 58 -55.33 -20.05 48.34
CA ASN A 58 -54.86 -19.78 49.70
C ASN A 58 -53.92 -20.90 50.23
N SER A 59 -52.64 -20.82 49.87
CA SER A 59 -51.52 -21.18 50.76
C SER A 59 -50.21 -20.67 50.15
N TYR A 60 -49.50 -19.85 50.93
CA TYR A 60 -48.30 -19.13 50.51
C TYR A 60 -47.03 -20.03 50.48
N ARG A 61 -45.99 -19.54 49.78
CA ARG A 61 -44.55 -19.93 49.87
C ARG A 61 -44.07 -21.18 49.10
N SER A 62 -44.23 -21.09 47.79
CA SER A 62 -43.14 -21.13 46.76
C SER A 62 -42.20 -22.33 46.59
N ASN A 63 -41.88 -23.16 47.59
CA ASN A 63 -40.85 -24.20 47.41
C ASN A 63 -41.40 -25.57 46.98
N VAL A 64 -42.64 -25.93 47.36
CA VAL A 64 -43.18 -27.30 47.15
C VAL A 64 -43.66 -27.56 45.72
N GLN A 65 -44.04 -26.52 44.97
CA GLN A 65 -44.37 -26.67 43.54
C GLN A 65 -43.12 -26.73 42.67
N LEU A 66 -42.08 -25.92 42.96
CA LEU A 66 -40.77 -26.05 42.34
C LEU A 66 -40.13 -27.41 42.68
N SER A 67 -40.21 -27.89 43.92
CA SER A 67 -39.70 -29.22 44.29
C SER A 67 -40.46 -30.39 43.66
N ARG A 68 -41.62 -30.17 43.04
CA ARG A 68 -42.33 -31.17 42.21
C ARG A 68 -41.98 -31.09 40.73
N LEU A 69 -41.59 -29.91 40.23
CA LEU A 69 -40.94 -29.77 38.93
C LEU A 69 -39.51 -30.34 38.95
N PHE A 70 -38.82 -30.22 40.10
CA PHE A 70 -37.49 -30.79 40.35
C PHE A 70 -37.51 -32.13 41.11
N SER A 71 -38.67 -32.73 41.41
CA SER A 71 -38.71 -34.12 41.89
C SER A 71 -38.46 -35.04 40.70
N ILE A 72 -37.18 -35.24 40.38
CA ILE A 72 -36.76 -36.11 39.28
C ILE A 72 -37.16 -37.55 39.62
N SER A 73 -38.32 -37.97 39.11
CA SER A 73 -38.81 -39.35 39.11
C SER A 73 -37.70 -40.29 38.66
N ALA A 74 -37.68 -41.53 39.16
CA ALA A 74 -36.69 -42.52 38.76
C ALA A 74 -36.65 -42.76 37.23
N ALA A 75 -37.79 -42.57 36.55
CA ALA A 75 -37.87 -42.56 35.08
C ALA A 75 -37.12 -41.35 34.47
N ASN A 76 -37.35 -40.14 34.99
CA ASN A 76 -36.67 -38.92 34.53
C ASN A 76 -35.16 -38.96 34.83
N LYS A 77 -34.71 -39.66 35.88
CA LYS A 77 -33.27 -39.86 36.15
C LYS A 77 -32.59 -40.71 35.09
N LYS A 78 -33.27 -41.75 34.56
CA LYS A 78 -32.78 -42.54 33.42
C LYS A 78 -32.76 -41.70 32.14
N PHE A 79 -33.89 -41.06 31.82
CA PHE A 79 -34.00 -40.18 30.66
C PHE A 79 -32.93 -39.07 30.65
N LEU A 80 -32.72 -38.37 31.78
CA LEU A 80 -31.65 -37.37 31.88
C LEU A 80 -30.26 -37.98 31.72
N ARG A 81 -29.98 -39.15 32.32
CA ARG A 81 -28.68 -39.82 32.18
C ARG A 81 -28.41 -40.26 30.73
N GLU A 82 -29.42 -40.77 30.04
CA GLU A 82 -29.36 -41.16 28.63
C GLU A 82 -29.21 -39.93 27.73
N TYR A 83 -30.00 -38.88 27.96
CA TYR A 83 -29.90 -37.60 27.25
C TYR A 83 -28.51 -36.97 27.42
N TYR A 84 -28.02 -36.79 28.66
CA TYR A 84 -26.67 -36.26 28.91
C TYR A 84 -25.58 -37.12 28.27
N ARG A 85 -25.71 -38.46 28.28
CA ARG A 85 -24.74 -39.35 27.64
C ARG A 85 -24.67 -39.13 26.13
N GLU A 86 -25.82 -39.04 25.47
CA GLU A 86 -25.86 -38.76 24.03
C GLU A 86 -25.44 -37.30 23.74
N THR A 87 -25.86 -36.31 24.52
CA THR A 87 -25.39 -34.92 24.37
C THR A 87 -23.87 -34.82 24.48
N ILE A 88 -23.25 -35.43 25.49
CA ILE A 88 -21.77 -35.43 25.65
C ILE A 88 -21.10 -36.15 24.47
N ARG A 89 -21.66 -37.25 23.99
CA ARG A 89 -21.15 -37.97 22.82
C ARG A 89 -21.19 -37.09 21.56
N TRP A 90 -22.33 -36.49 21.26
CA TRP A 90 -22.50 -35.67 20.05
C TRP A 90 -21.77 -34.32 20.12
N THR A 91 -21.72 -33.67 21.29
CA THR A 91 -20.92 -32.45 21.49
C THR A 91 -19.42 -32.74 21.43
N GLY A 92 -18.96 -33.90 21.92
CA GLY A 92 -17.58 -34.34 21.73
C GLY A 92 -17.23 -34.53 20.25
N ILE A 93 -18.07 -35.26 19.50
CA ILE A 93 -17.88 -35.47 18.06
C ILE A 93 -17.90 -34.13 17.29
N LEU A 94 -18.92 -33.28 17.52
CA LEU A 94 -19.03 -31.98 16.86
C LEU A 94 -17.89 -31.03 17.23
N GLY A 95 -17.42 -31.06 18.48
CA GLY A 95 -16.26 -30.30 18.94
C GLY A 95 -14.98 -30.72 18.23
N VAL A 96 -14.70 -32.02 18.11
CA VAL A 96 -13.56 -32.54 17.34
C VAL A 96 -13.67 -32.16 15.87
N VAL A 97 -14.85 -32.30 15.24
CA VAL A 97 -15.07 -31.91 13.84
C VAL A 97 -14.84 -30.41 13.64
N TRP A 98 -15.35 -29.56 14.54
CA TRP A 98 -15.19 -28.11 14.46
C TRP A 98 -13.74 -27.66 14.67
N VAL A 99 -13.02 -28.23 15.63
CA VAL A 99 -11.58 -27.99 15.83
C VAL A 99 -10.79 -28.43 14.60
N SER A 100 -11.05 -29.64 14.07
CA SER A 100 -10.37 -30.14 12.86
C SER A 100 -10.63 -29.25 11.64
N PHE A 101 -11.87 -28.78 11.44
CA PHE A 101 -12.19 -27.86 10.35
C PHE A 101 -11.49 -26.50 10.52
N THR A 102 -11.43 -25.98 11.75
CA THR A 102 -10.73 -24.72 12.07
C THR A 102 -9.23 -24.84 11.83
N VAL A 103 -8.60 -25.95 12.27
CA VAL A 103 -7.16 -26.22 12.04
C VAL A 103 -6.86 -26.41 10.55
N ALA A 104 -7.70 -27.15 9.82
CA ALA A 104 -7.54 -27.32 8.37
C ALA A 104 -7.70 -26.00 7.60
N GLY A 105 -8.71 -25.19 7.95
CA GLY A 105 -8.90 -23.86 7.37
C GLY A 105 -7.71 -22.93 7.64
N TYR A 106 -7.17 -22.96 8.86
CA TYR A 106 -5.96 -22.22 9.22
C TYR A 106 -4.76 -22.68 8.40
N ALA A 107 -4.50 -23.99 8.30
CA ALA A 107 -3.41 -24.54 7.50
C ALA A 107 -3.48 -24.10 6.02
N ILE A 108 -4.67 -24.13 5.42
CA ILE A 108 -4.89 -23.67 4.03
C ILE A 108 -4.61 -22.17 3.90
N LEU A 109 -5.05 -21.34 4.85
CA LEU A 109 -4.77 -19.90 4.85
C LEU A 109 -3.27 -19.63 4.97
N THR A 110 -2.56 -20.41 5.78
CA THR A 110 -1.13 -20.19 6.05
C THR A 110 -0.26 -20.65 4.90
N GLU A 111 -0.68 -21.71 4.18
CA GLU A 111 -0.06 -22.15 2.93
C GLU A 111 -0.28 -21.13 1.80
N ARG A 112 -1.49 -20.53 1.72
CA ARG A 112 -1.74 -19.40 0.82
C ARG A 112 -0.89 -18.18 1.16
N GLN A 113 -0.63 -17.92 2.44
CA GLN A 113 0.25 -16.84 2.88
C GLN A 113 1.72 -17.11 2.56
N GLU A 114 2.22 -18.34 2.71
CA GLU A 114 3.59 -18.71 2.29
C GLU A 114 3.76 -18.57 0.77
N ARG A 115 2.76 -18.91 -0.04
CA ARG A 115 2.81 -18.72 -1.50
C ARG A 115 2.73 -17.26 -1.93
N ALA A 116 2.07 -16.40 -1.16
CA ALA A 116 1.99 -14.96 -1.43
C ALA A 116 3.23 -14.21 -0.94
N PHE A 117 3.77 -14.63 0.20
CA PHE A 117 4.91 -14.03 0.89
C PHE A 117 5.89 -15.14 1.33
N PRO A 118 6.69 -15.67 0.39
CA PRO A 118 7.61 -16.75 0.68
C PRO A 118 8.66 -16.31 1.69
N SER A 119 8.96 -17.19 2.64
CA SER A 119 9.91 -16.92 3.73
C SER A 119 11.05 -17.94 3.73
N PRO A 120 12.30 -17.55 4.07
CA PRO A 120 13.45 -18.43 3.94
C PRO A 120 13.33 -19.74 4.73
N HIS A 121 13.71 -20.86 4.12
CA HIS A 121 13.55 -22.18 4.75
C HIS A 121 14.44 -22.39 5.99
N GLU A 122 15.49 -21.58 6.16
CA GLU A 122 16.34 -21.58 7.35
C GLU A 122 15.67 -20.99 8.60
N TRP A 123 14.62 -20.18 8.44
CA TRP A 123 13.97 -19.53 9.57
C TRP A 123 13.06 -20.49 10.34
N GLY A 124 13.10 -20.40 11.66
CA GLY A 124 12.17 -21.08 12.55
C GLY A 124 10.71 -20.67 12.30
N PHE A 125 9.78 -21.60 12.51
CA PHE A 125 8.36 -21.44 12.21
C PHE A 125 7.74 -20.15 12.76
N ILE A 126 8.09 -19.74 13.98
CA ILE A 126 7.57 -18.52 14.63
C ILE A 126 8.02 -17.24 13.90
N THR A 127 9.22 -17.26 13.32
CA THR A 127 9.82 -16.12 12.60
C THR A 127 9.16 -15.98 11.23
N ARG A 128 9.05 -17.08 10.47
CA ARG A 128 8.25 -17.14 9.23
C ARG A 128 6.79 -16.70 9.48
N TRP A 129 6.19 -17.18 10.56
CA TRP A 129 4.83 -16.83 10.97
C TRP A 129 4.62 -15.31 11.14
N ARG A 130 5.53 -14.66 11.87
CA ARG A 130 5.47 -13.22 12.16
C ARG A 130 5.77 -12.39 10.91
N PHE A 131 6.78 -12.75 10.14
CA PHE A 131 7.10 -12.12 8.85
C PHE A 131 5.90 -12.11 7.90
N ARG A 132 5.29 -13.29 7.66
CA ARG A 132 4.09 -13.41 6.81
C ARG A 132 2.93 -12.56 7.31
N ARG A 133 2.72 -12.45 8.62
CA ARG A 133 1.70 -11.56 9.20
C ARG A 133 2.03 -10.08 9.03
N GLY A 134 3.30 -9.69 9.14
CA GLY A 134 3.77 -8.34 8.81
C GLY A 134 3.45 -7.98 7.36
N LYS A 135 3.91 -8.81 6.40
CA LYS A 135 3.60 -8.67 4.96
C LYS A 135 2.09 -8.66 4.67
N TRP A 136 1.32 -9.52 5.35
CA TRP A 136 -0.13 -9.57 5.20
C TRP A 136 -0.81 -8.25 5.56
N TYR A 137 -0.38 -7.59 6.66
CA TYR A 137 -0.91 -6.29 7.07
C TYR A 137 -0.39 -5.11 6.25
N GLN A 138 0.76 -5.24 5.55
CA GLN A 138 1.26 -4.22 4.62
C GLN A 138 0.29 -4.02 3.44
N VAL A 139 -0.34 -5.09 2.96
CA VAL A 139 -1.34 -5.01 1.88
C VAL A 139 -2.62 -4.32 2.38
N PRO A 140 -3.03 -3.16 1.81
CA PRO A 140 -4.19 -2.39 2.30
C PRO A 140 -5.52 -3.14 2.22
N GLU A 141 -5.62 -4.11 1.32
CA GLU A 141 -6.82 -4.88 0.99
C GLU A 141 -7.10 -6.00 2.02
N ASN A 142 -6.11 -6.33 2.85
CA ASN A 142 -6.16 -7.43 3.82
C ASN A 142 -6.52 -6.97 5.25
N ASN A 143 -6.74 -5.67 5.45
CA ASN A 143 -6.93 -5.05 6.77
C ASN A 143 -8.42 -4.89 7.14
N GLU A 144 -8.68 -4.68 8.44
CA GLU A 144 -10.04 -4.53 9.00
C GLU A 144 -10.83 -3.34 8.44
N LEU A 145 -10.12 -2.33 7.90
CA LEU A 145 -10.66 -1.27 7.07
C LEU A 145 -10.04 -1.42 5.68
N GLU A 146 -10.85 -1.86 4.71
CA GLU A 146 -10.41 -2.05 3.33
C GLU A 146 -9.78 -0.75 2.78
N GLY A 147 -8.55 -0.85 2.26
CA GLY A 147 -7.86 0.26 1.60
C GLY A 147 -6.87 1.04 2.47
N PHE A 148 -6.65 0.67 3.74
CA PHE A 148 -5.62 1.30 4.60
C PHE A 148 -4.65 0.28 5.19
N THR A 149 -3.35 0.58 5.13
CA THR A 149 -2.29 -0.23 5.73
C THR A 149 -2.22 -0.02 7.24
N ASN A 150 -2.25 -1.10 8.02
CA ASN A 150 -2.12 -1.03 9.48
C ASN A 150 -0.64 -1.02 9.89
N TRP A 151 0.04 0.11 9.66
CA TRP A 151 1.48 0.28 9.94
C TRP A 151 1.89 -0.09 11.36
N ALA A 152 1.03 0.16 12.34
CA ALA A 152 1.21 -0.26 13.73
C ALA A 152 1.37 -1.79 13.88
N ARG A 153 0.52 -2.57 13.20
CA ARG A 153 0.62 -4.04 13.20
C ARG A 153 1.78 -4.53 12.36
N VAL A 154 2.07 -3.89 11.22
CA VAL A 154 3.26 -4.18 10.41
C VAL A 154 4.52 -4.05 11.27
N TRP A 155 4.73 -2.88 11.87
CA TRP A 155 5.87 -2.60 12.75
C TRP A 155 5.96 -3.60 13.91
N TRP A 156 4.83 -3.91 14.57
CA TRP A 156 4.81 -4.86 15.68
C TRP A 156 5.26 -6.26 15.26
N GLU A 157 4.73 -6.80 14.15
CA GLU A 157 5.09 -8.14 13.67
C GLU A 157 6.51 -8.18 13.06
N MET A 158 6.92 -7.13 12.33
CA MET A 158 8.27 -7.03 11.76
C MET A 158 9.33 -6.89 12.87
N LYS A 159 9.12 -6.04 13.89
CA LYS A 159 10.04 -5.95 15.05
C LYS A 159 10.17 -7.29 15.76
N ASN A 160 9.04 -7.97 15.95
CA ASN A 160 8.98 -9.29 16.58
C ASN A 160 9.62 -10.41 15.72
N THR A 161 9.87 -10.15 14.44
CA THR A 161 10.65 -10.99 13.53
C THR A 161 12.13 -10.62 13.63
N LEU A 162 12.45 -9.33 13.53
CA LEU A 162 13.81 -8.78 13.61
C LEU A 162 14.52 -9.21 14.90
N VAL A 163 13.88 -9.06 16.06
CA VAL A 163 14.42 -9.49 17.37
C VAL A 163 14.79 -10.97 17.40
N ARG A 164 14.14 -11.83 16.61
CA ARG A 164 14.44 -13.27 16.55
C ARG A 164 15.53 -13.60 15.52
N LEU A 165 15.62 -12.82 14.45
CA LEU A 165 16.67 -12.91 13.44
C LEU A 165 18.02 -12.40 13.95
N GLU A 166 18.01 -11.49 14.93
CA GLU A 166 19.22 -10.92 15.55
C GLU A 166 19.61 -11.65 16.85
N ASP A 167 18.80 -12.60 17.32
CA ASP A 167 19.07 -13.41 18.50
C ASP A 167 19.96 -14.63 18.14
N PRO A 168 21.21 -14.69 18.65
CA PRO A 168 22.14 -15.77 18.32
C PRO A 168 21.73 -17.13 18.86
N GLU A 169 20.83 -17.21 19.87
CA GLU A 169 20.30 -18.47 20.40
C GLU A 169 19.18 -19.06 19.53
N ILE A 170 18.65 -18.29 18.57
CA ILE A 170 17.47 -18.63 17.79
C ILE A 170 17.78 -18.67 16.28
N ASP A 171 17.36 -17.65 15.51
CA ASP A 171 17.51 -17.63 14.05
C ASP A 171 18.76 -16.82 13.61
N GLY A 172 19.35 -16.05 14.53
CA GLY A 172 20.56 -15.25 14.36
C GLY A 172 21.89 -16.01 14.54
N ALA A 173 21.85 -17.32 14.78
CA ALA A 173 23.04 -18.15 14.92
C ALA A 173 23.99 -17.98 13.71
N GLY A 174 25.23 -17.54 13.97
CA GLY A 174 26.27 -17.30 12.95
C GLY A 174 26.38 -15.87 12.43
N ILE A 175 25.50 -14.96 12.86
CA ILE A 175 25.67 -13.51 12.63
C ILE A 175 26.75 -12.98 13.57
N LYS A 176 27.57 -12.03 13.11
CA LYS A 176 28.52 -11.28 13.94
C LYS A 176 28.21 -9.79 13.92
N GLU A 177 28.31 -9.11 15.06
CA GLU A 177 28.44 -7.65 15.07
C GLU A 177 29.77 -7.29 14.41
N GLN A 178 29.76 -6.28 13.53
CA GLN A 178 30.86 -6.03 12.58
C GLN A 178 32.19 -5.58 13.24
N ASP A 179 32.14 -5.23 14.54
CA ASP A 179 33.20 -4.48 15.23
C ASP A 179 33.70 -5.12 16.56
N GLU A 180 33.72 -6.45 16.69
CA GLU A 180 34.34 -7.10 17.87
C GLU A 180 35.86 -6.83 18.00
N GLU A 181 36.55 -6.43 16.91
CA GLU A 181 38.01 -6.20 16.90
C GLU A 181 38.45 -4.71 16.86
N GLU A 182 37.69 -3.80 16.22
CA GLU A 182 38.04 -2.36 16.16
C GLU A 182 37.20 -1.44 17.07
N GLY A 183 36.17 -1.98 17.73
CA GLY A 183 35.43 -1.27 18.78
C GLY A 183 34.28 -0.41 18.25
N GLY A 184 33.16 -1.07 17.96
CA GLY A 184 31.82 -0.52 17.73
C GLY A 184 31.77 0.83 17.01
N LEU A 185 31.62 0.82 15.68
CA LEU A 185 31.40 2.02 14.87
C LEU A 185 29.99 2.58 15.12
N MET A 186 29.80 3.14 16.30
CA MET A 186 28.64 3.95 16.69
C MET A 186 28.62 5.17 15.78
N VAL A 187 27.88 5.08 14.67
CA VAL A 187 27.70 6.21 13.75
C VAL A 187 27.06 7.34 14.57
N PRO A 188 27.74 8.49 14.75
CA PRO A 188 27.31 9.50 15.71
C PRO A 188 25.98 10.12 15.28
N GLY A 189 24.91 9.71 15.97
CA GLY A 189 23.53 10.08 15.67
C GLY A 189 22.58 8.90 15.42
N VAL A 190 23.11 7.76 14.93
CA VAL A 190 22.29 6.69 14.30
C VAL A 190 22.42 5.31 14.99
N GLY A 191 23.28 5.18 15.99
CA GLY A 191 23.32 3.99 16.86
C GLY A 191 24.23 2.86 16.36
N LYS A 192 23.81 1.61 16.58
CA LYS A 192 24.62 0.40 16.35
C LYS A 192 24.90 0.18 14.85
N ALA A 193 26.15 -0.14 14.53
CA ALA A 193 26.55 -0.63 13.21
C ALA A 193 25.79 -1.90 12.79
N GLY A 194 25.80 -2.17 11.48
CA GLY A 194 25.28 -3.38 10.88
C GLY A 194 25.99 -4.67 11.31
N TYR A 195 25.53 -5.78 10.72
CA TYR A 195 26.07 -7.11 10.99
C TYR A 195 26.85 -7.65 9.79
N ASP A 196 27.80 -8.55 10.06
CA ASP A 196 28.35 -9.43 9.03
C ASP A 196 27.41 -10.62 8.80
N LEU A 197 26.79 -10.64 7.61
CA LEU A 197 25.83 -11.65 7.17
C LEU A 197 26.46 -12.64 6.17
N THR A 198 27.77 -12.57 5.91
CA THR A 198 28.44 -13.43 4.90
C THR A 198 28.35 -14.92 5.21
N ALA A 199 28.17 -15.29 6.48
CA ALA A 199 27.96 -16.68 6.92
C ALA A 199 26.53 -17.22 6.67
N LYS A 200 25.58 -16.39 6.25
CA LYS A 200 24.17 -16.75 5.98
C LYS A 200 23.89 -16.95 4.50
N SER A 201 22.91 -17.78 4.16
CA SER A 201 22.47 -17.96 2.77
C SER A 201 21.86 -16.68 2.19
N GLU A 202 21.76 -16.66 0.86
CA GLU A 202 21.18 -15.53 0.12
C GLU A 202 19.67 -15.39 0.38
N GLU A 203 18.95 -16.50 0.55
CA GLU A 203 17.54 -16.49 0.97
C GLU A 203 17.38 -15.82 2.34
N TRP A 204 18.20 -16.22 3.33
CA TRP A 204 18.18 -15.63 4.66
C TRP A 204 18.47 -14.13 4.61
N ARG A 205 19.49 -13.72 3.83
CA ARG A 205 19.87 -12.31 3.64
C ARG A 205 18.76 -11.50 2.96
N GLN A 206 18.12 -12.02 1.92
CA GLN A 206 16.97 -11.38 1.27
C GLN A 206 15.81 -11.18 2.25
N GLY A 207 15.46 -12.21 3.02
CA GLY A 207 14.40 -12.10 4.04
C GLY A 207 14.73 -11.07 5.13
N TYR A 208 15.98 -11.01 5.59
CA TYR A 208 16.42 -10.04 6.60
C TYR A 208 16.41 -8.60 6.06
N TRP A 209 16.83 -8.39 4.81
CA TRP A 209 16.67 -7.11 4.11
C TRP A 209 15.19 -6.69 4.04
N GLU A 210 14.28 -7.59 3.66
CA GLU A 210 12.85 -7.29 3.60
C GLU A 210 12.23 -6.94 4.96
N VAL A 211 12.71 -7.53 6.06
CA VAL A 211 12.29 -7.16 7.42
C VAL A 211 12.81 -5.77 7.77
N LEU A 212 14.06 -5.42 7.46
CA LEU A 212 14.61 -4.10 7.73
C LEU A 212 13.91 -3.00 6.92
N MET A 213 13.69 -3.21 5.61
CA MET A 213 12.93 -2.28 4.77
C MET A 213 11.48 -2.11 5.27
N GLY A 214 10.80 -3.21 5.62
CA GLY A 214 9.45 -3.15 6.18
C GLY A 214 9.37 -2.53 7.59
N MET A 215 10.47 -2.53 8.34
CA MET A 215 10.60 -1.78 9.60
C MET A 215 10.78 -0.28 9.35
N ALA A 216 11.64 0.08 8.39
CA ALA A 216 11.88 1.46 8.00
C ALA A 216 10.58 2.13 7.50
N GLU A 217 9.96 1.57 6.45
CA GLU A 217 8.68 2.02 5.88
C GLU A 217 7.57 2.16 6.94
N ALA A 218 7.45 1.18 7.85
CA ALA A 218 6.47 1.25 8.93
C ALA A 218 6.81 2.31 9.99
N SER A 219 8.10 2.61 10.23
CA SER A 219 8.51 3.68 11.15
C SER A 219 8.33 5.08 10.57
N GLU A 220 8.54 5.27 9.26
CA GLU A 220 8.21 6.52 8.53
C GLU A 220 6.72 6.85 8.65
N ASN A 221 5.85 5.86 8.36
CA ASN A 221 4.40 6.02 8.41
C ASN A 221 3.85 6.18 9.84
N LEU A 222 4.61 5.74 10.85
CA LEU A 222 4.31 5.91 12.28
C LEU A 222 5.02 7.12 12.90
N GLU A 223 5.67 7.97 12.12
CA GLU A 223 6.39 9.12 12.66
C GLU A 223 5.43 10.16 13.26
N GLY A 224 5.77 10.69 14.44
CA GLY A 224 4.89 11.55 15.23
C GLY A 224 3.70 10.82 15.89
N TRP A 225 3.47 9.53 15.61
CA TRP A 225 2.49 8.74 16.37
C TRP A 225 3.09 8.32 17.71
N VAL A 226 2.24 8.29 18.73
CA VAL A 226 2.64 8.05 20.12
C VAL A 226 2.02 6.76 20.64
N THR A 227 2.77 6.05 21.48
CA THR A 227 2.30 4.90 22.26
C THR A 227 2.78 5.03 23.72
N THR A 228 2.38 4.09 24.58
CA THR A 228 2.89 3.97 25.97
C THR A 228 3.82 2.76 26.09
N GLU A 229 4.51 2.61 27.22
CA GLU A 229 5.32 1.42 27.53
C GLU A 229 4.54 0.11 27.32
N SER A 230 3.25 0.11 27.66
CA SER A 230 2.36 -1.04 27.48
C SER A 230 2.09 -1.44 26.02
N ARG A 231 2.32 -0.52 25.07
CA ARG A 231 2.11 -0.66 23.61
C ARG A 231 0.72 -1.18 23.17
N LYS A 232 -0.29 -1.10 24.05
CA LYS A 232 -1.65 -1.60 23.78
C LYS A 232 -2.43 -0.72 22.79
N PHE A 233 -2.13 0.58 22.79
CA PHE A 233 -2.84 1.60 22.04
C PHE A 233 -1.82 2.57 21.44
N ILE A 234 -2.21 3.18 20.33
CA ILE A 234 -1.38 4.13 19.58
C ILE A 234 -2.29 5.30 19.20
N TRP A 235 -1.80 6.51 19.40
CA TRP A 235 -2.50 7.76 19.14
C TRP A 235 -1.83 8.47 17.96
N SER A 236 -2.66 8.88 16.99
CA SER A 236 -2.23 9.73 15.88
C SER A 236 -1.84 11.13 16.40
N PRO A 237 -0.82 11.81 15.81
CA PRO A 237 -0.40 13.15 16.24
C PRO A 237 -1.53 14.19 16.27
N ILE A 238 -2.61 13.99 15.50
CA ILE A 238 -3.80 14.85 15.50
C ILE A 238 -4.48 14.89 16.88
N TYR A 239 -4.44 13.79 17.64
CA TYR A 239 -5.08 13.67 18.96
C TYR A 239 -4.10 13.84 20.14
N VAL A 240 -2.84 14.17 19.88
CA VAL A 240 -1.79 14.30 20.90
C VAL A 240 -1.38 15.77 21.01
N PRO A 241 -1.38 16.36 22.22
CA PRO A 241 -0.85 17.71 22.43
C PRO A 241 0.64 17.77 22.06
N SER A 242 0.99 18.68 21.16
CA SER A 242 2.32 18.86 20.56
C SER A 242 2.60 20.36 20.37
N PRO A 243 3.86 20.82 20.30
CA PRO A 243 4.17 22.19 19.86
C PRO A 243 3.54 22.56 18.50
N SER A 244 3.35 21.58 17.60
CA SER A 244 2.65 21.75 16.31
C SER A 244 1.12 21.64 16.39
N ASN A 245 0.58 21.14 17.50
CA ASN A 245 -0.84 20.87 17.72
C ASN A 245 -1.19 21.11 19.20
N PRO A 246 -1.31 22.37 19.64
CA PRO A 246 -1.44 22.70 21.06
C PRO A 246 -2.79 22.27 21.66
N ASP A 247 -3.87 22.39 20.89
CA ASP A 247 -5.25 22.10 21.29
C ASP A 247 -5.83 20.97 20.40
N PRO A 248 -5.48 19.69 20.65
CA PRO A 248 -6.04 18.58 19.88
C PRO A 248 -7.55 18.43 20.13
N PRO A 249 -8.34 17.96 19.14
CA PRO A 249 -9.74 17.66 19.34
C PRO A 249 -9.93 16.57 20.40
N GLU A 250 -10.95 16.73 21.26
CA GLU A 250 -11.33 15.70 22.23
C GLU A 250 -11.61 14.36 21.52
N PRO A 251 -11.18 13.22 22.08
CA PRO A 251 -11.45 11.92 21.50
C PRO A 251 -12.97 11.68 21.44
N LEU A 252 -13.42 10.97 20.40
CA LEU A 252 -14.83 10.59 20.24
C LEU A 252 -15.37 9.87 21.50
N PRO A 253 -16.67 9.97 21.83
CA PRO A 253 -17.23 9.32 23.01
C PRO A 253 -16.95 7.80 23.05
N GLY A 254 -16.19 7.36 24.06
CA GLY A 254 -15.71 5.97 24.19
C GLY A 254 -14.29 5.72 23.65
N GLY A 255 -13.67 6.71 23.01
CA GLY A 255 -12.26 6.73 22.67
C GLY A 255 -11.37 6.91 23.91
N LEU A 256 -10.13 6.45 23.80
CA LEU A 256 -9.14 6.53 24.87
C LEU A 256 -8.50 7.93 24.91
N PRO A 257 -8.37 8.57 26.08
CA PRO A 257 -7.65 9.83 26.20
C PRO A 257 -6.18 9.63 25.80
N ALA A 258 -5.55 10.70 25.29
CA ALA A 258 -4.12 10.70 25.02
C ALA A 258 -3.33 10.54 26.35
N PRO A 259 -2.21 9.78 26.36
CA PRO A 259 -1.40 9.60 27.55
C PRO A 259 -0.74 10.92 28.02
N PRO A 260 -0.41 11.03 29.31
CA PRO A 260 0.37 12.15 29.84
C PRO A 260 1.75 12.20 29.15
N GLU A 261 2.34 13.39 29.06
CA GLU A 261 3.56 13.63 28.26
C GLU A 261 4.74 12.73 28.66
N GLU A 262 4.90 12.48 29.96
CA GLU A 262 5.95 11.62 30.54
C GLU A 262 5.86 10.15 30.10
N GLU A 263 4.68 9.66 29.71
CA GLU A 263 4.46 8.27 29.28
C GLU A 263 4.53 8.09 27.75
N ARG A 264 4.78 9.17 26.99
CA ARG A 264 4.74 9.18 25.52
C ARG A 264 6.03 8.62 24.94
N LEU A 265 5.91 7.52 24.20
CA LEU A 265 6.98 6.91 23.43
C LEU A 265 6.66 6.94 21.93
N PRO A 266 7.64 7.08 21.02
CA PRO A 266 7.42 6.94 19.58
C PRO A 266 6.83 5.57 19.23
N ALA A 267 5.78 5.56 18.41
CA ALA A 267 5.10 4.33 18.00
C ALA A 267 6.03 3.39 17.20
N GLY A 268 6.78 3.95 16.24
CA GLY A 268 7.83 3.27 15.47
C GLY A 268 9.10 2.90 16.26
N GLY A 269 9.18 3.27 17.55
CA GLY A 269 10.32 2.98 18.42
C GLY A 269 11.58 3.79 18.08
N GLN A 270 12.34 3.31 17.09
CA GLN A 270 13.52 3.99 16.53
C GLN A 270 13.14 4.77 15.27
N PRO A 271 13.91 5.81 14.88
CA PRO A 271 13.72 6.50 13.60
C PRO A 271 14.01 5.55 12.42
N PRO A 272 13.50 5.85 11.20
CA PRO A 272 13.74 5.03 10.01
C PRO A 272 15.21 4.95 9.61
N GLU A 273 15.97 6.03 9.85
CA GLU A 273 17.40 6.14 9.56
C GLU A 273 18.21 4.99 10.18
N ASP A 274 17.93 4.60 11.43
CA ASP A 274 18.59 3.48 12.11
C ASP A 274 18.48 2.18 11.30
N TYR A 275 17.33 1.89 10.69
CA TYR A 275 17.12 0.67 9.91
C TYR A 275 17.78 0.75 8.54
N TYR A 276 17.73 1.91 7.87
CA TYR A 276 18.42 2.11 6.59
C TYR A 276 19.94 2.04 6.75
N MET A 277 20.52 2.77 7.71
CA MET A 277 21.96 2.73 7.98
C MET A 277 22.43 1.33 8.39
N LYS A 278 21.58 0.54 9.06
CA LYS A 278 21.87 -0.88 9.33
C LYS A 278 22.00 -1.69 8.04
N ILE A 279 21.19 -1.45 7.01
CA ILE A 279 21.35 -2.07 5.69
C ILE A 279 22.62 -1.58 4.99
N LEU A 280 22.89 -0.26 5.03
CA LEU A 280 24.04 0.33 4.33
C LEU A 280 25.38 -0.11 4.91
N THR A 281 25.46 -0.32 6.22
CA THR A 281 26.69 -0.71 6.94
C THR A 281 26.92 -2.22 7.01
N SER A 282 25.86 -3.04 6.99
CA SER A 282 25.98 -4.52 7.08
C SER A 282 26.70 -5.14 5.88
N ASN A 283 27.60 -6.07 6.15
CA ASN A 283 28.28 -6.86 5.13
C ASN A 283 27.40 -8.02 4.63
N GLY A 284 27.41 -8.24 3.31
CA GLY A 284 26.76 -9.39 2.66
C GLY A 284 25.47 -9.06 1.88
N PHE A 285 24.93 -7.86 1.95
CA PHE A 285 23.84 -7.43 1.06
C PHE A 285 24.33 -7.16 -0.37
N THR A 286 23.45 -7.31 -1.37
CA THR A 286 23.74 -7.01 -2.77
C THR A 286 23.84 -5.50 -3.01
N THR A 287 24.48 -5.11 -4.11
CA THR A 287 24.54 -3.72 -4.56
C THR A 287 23.14 -3.12 -4.73
N SER A 288 22.20 -3.85 -5.34
CA SER A 288 20.79 -3.42 -5.49
C SER A 288 20.07 -3.24 -4.16
N GLN A 289 20.27 -4.13 -3.18
CA GLN A 289 19.66 -4.04 -1.85
C GLN A 289 20.15 -2.80 -1.08
N ARG A 290 21.46 -2.54 -1.11
CA ARG A 290 22.08 -1.37 -0.45
C ARG A 290 21.72 -0.07 -1.18
N LEU A 291 21.75 -0.06 -2.51
CA LEU A 291 21.33 1.07 -3.33
C LEU A 291 19.89 1.47 -3.00
N ARG A 292 18.97 0.52 -2.96
CA ARG A 292 17.56 0.81 -2.71
C ARG A 292 17.30 1.35 -1.30
N ALA A 293 17.99 0.80 -0.29
CA ALA A 293 17.94 1.36 1.07
C ALA A 293 18.49 2.80 1.14
N ALA A 294 19.53 3.14 0.37
CA ALA A 294 20.06 4.50 0.31
C ALA A 294 19.10 5.47 -0.38
N LEU A 295 18.45 5.04 -1.48
CA LEU A 295 17.46 5.84 -2.21
C LEU A 295 16.20 6.09 -1.37
N ASP A 296 15.61 5.05 -0.78
CA ASP A 296 14.40 5.18 0.05
C ASP A 296 14.69 6.08 1.29
N CYS A 297 15.91 6.01 1.85
CA CYS A 297 16.37 6.92 2.91
C CYS A 297 16.56 8.37 2.43
N ALA A 298 17.07 8.58 1.22
CA ALA A 298 17.21 9.91 0.61
C ALA A 298 15.85 10.55 0.31
N ASP A 299 14.88 9.76 -0.17
CA ASP A 299 13.49 10.17 -0.38
C ASP A 299 12.83 10.58 0.95
N TRP A 300 13.08 9.86 2.04
CA TRP A 300 12.61 10.25 3.39
C TRP A 300 13.24 11.59 3.84
N PHE A 301 14.56 11.79 3.69
CA PHE A 301 15.17 13.09 4.00
C PHE A 301 14.63 14.24 3.13
N SER A 302 14.38 13.97 1.84
CA SER A 302 13.72 14.91 0.92
C SER A 302 12.32 15.28 1.40
N PHE A 303 11.52 14.30 1.83
CA PHE A 303 10.21 14.51 2.45
C PHE A 303 10.26 15.29 3.77
N LYS A 304 11.40 15.25 4.50
CA LYS A 304 11.66 16.06 5.71
C LYS A 304 12.15 17.48 5.42
N GLU A 305 12.26 17.88 4.16
CA GLU A 305 12.87 19.15 3.73
C GLU A 305 14.36 19.26 4.15
N LEU A 306 15.02 18.14 4.47
CA LEU A 306 16.44 18.06 4.85
C LEU A 306 17.31 17.90 3.60
N THR A 307 17.29 18.94 2.76
CA THR A 307 17.83 18.89 1.38
C THR A 307 19.32 18.53 1.31
N ASP A 308 20.15 19.03 2.23
CA ASP A 308 21.59 18.76 2.24
C ASP A 308 21.86 17.28 2.54
N SER A 309 21.19 16.72 3.55
CA SER A 309 21.28 15.30 3.92
C SER A 309 20.73 14.37 2.82
N ALA A 310 19.64 14.78 2.17
CA ALA A 310 19.11 14.05 1.01
C ALA A 310 20.13 14.01 -0.14
N GLU A 311 20.77 15.15 -0.48
CA GLU A 311 21.80 15.21 -1.53
C GLU A 311 23.01 14.31 -1.21
N GLU A 312 23.44 14.25 0.05
CA GLU A 312 24.49 13.34 0.51
C GLU A 312 24.08 11.86 0.38
N MET A 313 22.84 11.51 0.72
CA MET A 313 22.34 10.14 0.54
C MET A 313 22.20 9.73 -0.93
N TYR A 314 21.70 10.60 -1.82
CA TYR A 314 21.68 10.29 -3.27
C TYR A 314 23.09 10.16 -3.86
N ARG A 315 24.08 10.91 -3.35
CA ARG A 315 25.49 10.72 -3.71
C ARG A 315 26.03 9.39 -3.20
N TRP A 316 25.74 9.00 -1.97
CA TRP A 316 26.16 7.71 -1.44
C TRP A 316 25.48 6.54 -2.18
N ALA A 317 24.21 6.68 -2.56
CA ALA A 317 23.51 5.76 -3.46
C ALA A 317 24.24 5.61 -4.80
N LEU A 318 24.70 6.72 -5.40
CA LEU A 318 25.52 6.69 -6.61
C LEU A 318 26.87 6.00 -6.37
N ASP A 319 27.57 6.26 -5.27
CA ASP A 319 28.83 5.60 -4.93
C ASP A 319 28.65 4.08 -4.70
N ILE A 320 27.53 3.65 -4.11
CA ILE A 320 27.15 2.23 -4.01
C ILE A 320 26.94 1.63 -5.42
N ALA A 321 26.20 2.31 -6.30
CA ALA A 321 26.01 1.86 -7.68
C ALA A 321 27.32 1.79 -8.49
N ILE A 322 28.26 2.72 -8.24
CA ILE A 322 29.61 2.70 -8.80
C ILE A 322 30.40 1.48 -8.30
N SER A 323 30.25 1.09 -7.02
CA SER A 323 30.95 -0.07 -6.45
C SER A 323 30.57 -1.42 -7.07
N GLY A 324 29.40 -1.49 -7.73
CA GLY A 324 28.97 -2.66 -8.52
C GLY A 324 29.54 -2.74 -9.95
N LEU A 325 30.36 -1.77 -10.38
CA LEU A 325 30.96 -1.79 -11.72
C LEU A 325 32.01 -2.89 -11.87
N SER A 326 31.92 -3.65 -12.98
CA SER A 326 32.95 -4.61 -13.42
C SER A 326 34.26 -3.96 -13.93
N THR A 327 34.37 -2.63 -13.91
CA THR A 327 35.54 -1.88 -14.43
C THR A 327 36.33 -1.24 -13.29
N PRO A 328 37.67 -1.25 -13.34
CA PRO A 328 38.49 -0.67 -12.26
C PRO A 328 38.44 0.87 -12.21
N ASP A 329 38.20 1.53 -13.36
CA ASP A 329 38.16 2.99 -13.48
C ASP A 329 36.73 3.48 -13.74
N PRO A 330 35.99 3.96 -12.71
CA PRO A 330 34.58 4.34 -12.87
C PRO A 330 34.38 5.59 -13.76
N THR A 331 35.45 6.39 -13.94
CA THR A 331 35.47 7.57 -14.81
C THR A 331 35.28 7.25 -16.29
N ILE A 332 35.41 5.98 -16.70
CA ILE A 332 35.09 5.52 -18.05
C ILE A 332 33.57 5.57 -18.30
N VAL A 333 32.77 5.25 -17.28
CA VAL A 333 31.30 5.17 -17.37
C VAL A 333 30.64 6.49 -17.02
N LEU A 334 31.10 7.17 -15.95
CA LEU A 334 30.46 8.39 -15.45
C LEU A 334 31.42 9.29 -14.66
N ASN A 335 31.08 10.57 -14.51
CA ASN A 335 31.76 11.47 -13.58
C ASN A 335 31.13 11.34 -12.17
N PRO A 336 31.83 10.80 -11.16
CA PRO A 336 31.25 10.51 -9.84
C PRO A 336 30.76 11.78 -9.13
N LYS A 337 31.39 12.93 -9.39
CA LYS A 337 31.00 14.20 -8.74
C LYS A 337 29.73 14.84 -9.30
N THR A 338 29.34 14.48 -10.52
CA THR A 338 28.23 15.13 -11.23
C THR A 338 27.15 14.17 -11.71
N GLY A 339 27.31 12.86 -11.55
CA GLY A 339 26.35 11.85 -12.05
C GLY A 339 26.20 11.80 -13.58
N VAL A 340 27.02 12.54 -14.33
CA VAL A 340 26.90 12.65 -15.79
C VAL A 340 27.58 11.45 -16.44
N LEU A 341 26.82 10.70 -17.25
CA LEU A 341 27.32 9.52 -17.98
C LEU A 341 28.19 9.93 -19.17
N ALA A 342 29.26 9.17 -19.40
CA ALA A 342 30.13 9.34 -20.55
C ALA A 342 29.43 8.88 -21.84
N SER A 343 29.71 9.56 -22.97
CA SER A 343 29.13 9.23 -24.28
C SER A 343 30.01 8.29 -25.13
N SER A 344 30.89 7.51 -24.50
CA SER A 344 31.76 6.53 -25.17
C SER A 344 30.97 5.23 -25.44
N PRO A 345 31.19 4.51 -26.56
CA PRO A 345 30.62 3.18 -26.76
C PRO A 345 31.07 2.17 -25.66
N GLU A 346 32.24 2.37 -25.08
CA GLU A 346 32.74 1.59 -23.94
C GLU A 346 31.92 1.86 -22.67
N ALA A 347 31.46 3.09 -22.46
CA ALA A 347 30.61 3.45 -21.33
C ALA A 347 29.24 2.76 -21.40
N SER A 348 28.64 2.65 -22.60
CA SER A 348 27.39 1.92 -22.80
C SER A 348 27.51 0.40 -22.60
N ALA A 349 28.71 -0.18 -22.73
CA ALA A 349 28.93 -1.61 -22.51
C ALA A 349 29.06 -1.97 -21.01
N HIS A 350 29.45 -1.01 -20.18
CA HIS A 350 29.65 -1.17 -18.74
C HIS A 350 28.60 -0.46 -17.87
N LEU A 351 27.62 0.20 -18.49
CA LEU A 351 26.45 0.74 -17.80
C LEU A 351 25.65 -0.38 -17.13
N THR A 352 25.20 -0.17 -15.88
CA THR A 352 24.39 -1.14 -15.14
C THR A 352 23.00 -0.58 -14.79
N PRO A 353 21.97 -1.43 -14.60
CA PRO A 353 20.67 -1.02 -14.07
C PRO A 353 20.75 -0.21 -12.76
N ASN A 354 21.66 -0.58 -11.85
CA ASN A 354 21.89 0.13 -10.60
C ASN A 354 22.33 1.59 -10.82
N ILE A 355 23.26 1.83 -11.75
CA ILE A 355 23.68 3.19 -12.14
C ILE A 355 22.53 3.95 -12.79
N VAL A 356 21.78 3.31 -13.70
CA VAL A 356 20.63 3.94 -14.36
C VAL A 356 19.60 4.39 -13.33
N LEU A 357 19.32 3.59 -12.30
CA LEU A 357 18.42 3.97 -11.21
C LEU A 357 18.98 5.13 -10.38
N ALA A 358 20.19 4.99 -9.82
CA ALA A 358 20.81 6.01 -8.96
C ALA A 358 20.93 7.39 -9.65
N VAL A 359 21.32 7.38 -10.93
CA VAL A 359 21.46 8.59 -11.75
C VAL A 359 20.10 9.19 -12.13
N THR A 360 19.05 8.37 -12.24
CA THR A 360 17.67 8.88 -12.43
C THR A 360 17.23 9.63 -11.18
N GLU A 361 17.36 9.04 -9.99
CA GLU A 361 16.84 9.66 -8.76
C GLU A 361 17.66 10.89 -8.30
N LEU A 362 18.98 10.87 -8.47
CA LEU A 362 19.80 12.08 -8.25
C LEU A 362 19.37 13.24 -9.18
N ALA A 363 18.95 12.92 -10.41
CA ALA A 363 18.50 13.93 -11.36
C ALA A 363 17.07 14.43 -11.10
N THR A 364 16.14 13.56 -10.67
CA THR A 364 14.79 13.95 -10.25
C THR A 364 14.85 14.81 -8.99
N PHE A 365 15.66 14.43 -8.00
CA PHE A 365 15.93 15.24 -6.80
C PHE A 365 16.42 16.65 -7.15
N HIS A 366 17.46 16.76 -7.98
CA HIS A 366 17.98 18.07 -8.43
C HIS A 366 16.93 18.88 -9.23
N ALA A 367 16.07 18.23 -10.00
CA ALA A 367 14.99 18.90 -10.74
C ALA A 367 13.90 19.45 -9.80
N GLN A 368 13.47 18.66 -8.81
CA GLN A 368 12.49 19.06 -7.79
C GLN A 368 12.99 20.26 -6.96
N HIS A 369 14.27 20.26 -6.60
CA HIS A 369 14.91 21.32 -5.81
C HIS A 369 15.40 22.53 -6.64
N ASN A 370 14.84 22.73 -7.83
CA ASN A 370 15.15 23.83 -8.76
C ASN A 370 16.61 23.89 -9.28
N ASN A 371 17.47 22.91 -9.00
CA ASN A 371 18.84 22.80 -9.51
C ASN A 371 18.87 22.27 -10.96
N THR A 372 18.16 22.97 -11.84
CA THR A 372 18.04 22.66 -13.28
C THR A 372 19.39 22.59 -14.00
N THR A 373 20.39 23.32 -13.51
CA THR A 373 21.77 23.32 -14.02
C THR A 373 22.50 21.99 -13.80
N ALA A 374 22.22 21.29 -12.71
CA ALA A 374 22.75 19.95 -12.45
C ALA A 374 21.87 18.87 -13.10
N ALA A 375 20.55 18.96 -12.98
CA ALA A 375 19.62 17.94 -13.48
C ALA A 375 19.67 17.75 -15.00
N LEU A 376 19.66 18.84 -15.78
CA LEU A 376 19.57 18.78 -17.24
C LEU A 376 20.71 17.97 -17.93
N PRO A 377 22.01 18.22 -17.65
CA PRO A 377 23.08 17.43 -18.27
C PRO A 377 23.03 15.95 -17.86
N ILE A 378 22.61 15.64 -16.62
CA ILE A 378 22.45 14.27 -16.15
C ILE A 378 21.35 13.56 -16.97
N LEU A 379 20.13 14.11 -17.01
CA LEU A 379 19.00 13.54 -17.75
C LEU A 379 19.32 13.34 -19.25
N ILE A 380 19.99 14.31 -19.88
CA ILE A 380 20.41 14.19 -21.28
C ILE A 380 21.44 13.07 -21.46
N SER A 381 22.41 12.93 -20.55
CA SER A 381 23.40 11.85 -20.61
C SER A 381 22.74 10.47 -20.41
N LEU A 382 21.79 10.37 -19.48
CA LEU A 382 21.01 9.17 -19.19
C LEU A 382 20.15 8.74 -20.38
N LEU A 383 19.43 9.66 -21.01
CA LEU A 383 18.62 9.36 -22.19
C LEU A 383 19.51 8.90 -23.36
N ARG A 384 20.66 9.55 -23.59
CA ARG A 384 21.62 9.10 -24.61
C ARG A 384 22.14 7.70 -24.32
N ALA A 385 22.56 7.43 -23.09
CA ALA A 385 23.10 6.14 -22.68
C ALA A 385 22.08 5.01 -22.88
N ARG A 386 20.82 5.23 -22.45
CA ARG A 386 19.70 4.30 -22.67
C ARG A 386 19.42 4.05 -24.16
N LEU A 387 19.44 5.09 -25.00
CA LEU A 387 19.23 4.96 -26.45
C LEU A 387 20.40 4.28 -27.17
N SER A 388 21.63 4.37 -26.65
CA SER A 388 22.81 3.68 -27.18
C SER A 388 23.04 2.27 -26.65
N ALA A 389 22.30 1.85 -25.62
CA ALA A 389 22.45 0.55 -25.00
C ALA A 389 22.00 -0.59 -25.94
N PRO A 390 22.64 -1.77 -25.88
CA PRO A 390 22.27 -2.92 -26.70
C PRO A 390 20.84 -3.39 -26.39
N GLU A 391 20.09 -3.76 -27.42
CA GLU A 391 18.72 -4.29 -27.27
C GLU A 391 18.73 -5.64 -26.55
N ALA A 392 17.82 -5.81 -25.59
CA ALA A 392 17.64 -7.06 -24.87
C ALA A 392 17.09 -8.15 -25.81
N PRO A 393 17.56 -9.41 -25.71
CA PRO A 393 17.01 -10.50 -26.51
C PRO A 393 15.52 -10.71 -26.20
N GLU A 394 14.72 -11.00 -27.23
CA GLU A 394 13.29 -11.28 -27.09
C GLU A 394 13.05 -12.42 -26.08
N THR A 395 12.60 -12.06 -24.88
CA THR A 395 12.23 -13.04 -23.87
C THR A 395 10.86 -13.60 -24.22
N ILE A 396 10.83 -14.68 -24.99
CA ILE A 396 9.61 -15.43 -25.25
C ILE A 396 9.06 -15.89 -23.88
N PRO A 397 7.88 -15.43 -23.44
CA PRO A 397 7.33 -15.86 -22.16
C PRO A 397 7.07 -17.35 -22.22
N ALA A 398 7.74 -18.11 -21.35
CA ALA A 398 7.51 -19.54 -21.24
C ALA A 398 6.02 -19.77 -20.91
N PRO A 399 5.28 -20.57 -21.71
CA PRO A 399 3.86 -20.78 -21.49
C PRO A 399 3.69 -21.51 -20.15
N GLN A 400 3.21 -20.81 -19.12
CA GLN A 400 2.88 -21.44 -17.85
C GLN A 400 1.72 -22.41 -18.08
N PRO A 401 1.90 -23.73 -17.89
CA PRO A 401 0.82 -24.68 -18.05
C PRO A 401 -0.22 -24.40 -16.97
N SER A 402 -1.49 -24.30 -17.33
CA SER A 402 -2.57 -24.14 -16.37
C SER A 402 -2.60 -25.38 -15.44
N PRO A 403 -2.38 -25.21 -14.12
CA PRO A 403 -2.23 -26.36 -13.23
C PRO A 403 -3.57 -27.08 -13.12
N SER A 404 -3.57 -28.38 -13.39
CA SER A 404 -4.72 -29.26 -13.16
C SER A 404 -5.20 -29.19 -11.70
N MET A 405 -6.48 -29.47 -11.43
CA MET A 405 -6.95 -29.48 -10.03
C MET A 405 -6.17 -30.47 -9.15
N ILE A 406 -5.71 -31.59 -9.70
CA ILE A 406 -4.91 -32.59 -8.97
C ILE A 406 -3.53 -32.05 -8.64
N SER A 407 -2.85 -31.38 -9.59
CA SER A 407 -1.57 -30.72 -9.29
C SER A 407 -1.76 -29.62 -8.25
N GLN A 408 -2.81 -28.79 -8.32
CA GLN A 408 -3.08 -27.78 -7.28
C GLN A 408 -3.22 -28.38 -5.86
N PHE A 409 -3.80 -29.57 -5.71
CA PHE A 409 -3.86 -30.28 -4.43
C PHE A 409 -2.52 -30.90 -3.99
N ILE A 410 -1.73 -31.42 -4.94
CA ILE A 410 -0.39 -31.96 -4.66
C ILE A 410 0.57 -30.83 -4.30
N ASP A 411 0.51 -29.72 -5.03
CA ASP A 411 1.30 -28.52 -4.79
C ASP A 411 1.04 -28.03 -3.35
N LEU A 412 -0.22 -27.98 -2.90
CA LEU A 412 -0.60 -27.60 -1.52
C LEU A 412 -0.04 -28.51 -0.41
N LEU A 413 0.46 -29.71 -0.75
CA LEU A 413 1.07 -30.67 0.18
C LEU A 413 2.60 -30.63 0.17
N ILE A 414 3.20 -29.88 -0.76
CA ILE A 414 4.66 -29.75 -0.93
C ILE A 414 5.04 -28.32 -0.52
N GLU A 415 6.03 -28.20 0.38
CA GLU A 415 6.58 -26.90 0.75
C GLU A 415 7.13 -26.21 -0.52
N PRO A 416 6.64 -25.01 -0.88
CA PRO A 416 7.08 -24.34 -2.10
C PRO A 416 8.56 -23.96 -1.96
N THR A 417 9.34 -24.14 -3.02
CA THR A 417 10.71 -23.62 -3.06
C THR A 417 10.70 -22.10 -2.97
N TYR A 418 11.65 -21.54 -2.22
CA TYR A 418 11.89 -20.09 -2.20
C TYR A 418 12.05 -19.55 -3.64
N PRO A 419 11.44 -18.40 -3.98
CA PRO A 419 11.51 -17.86 -5.34
C PRO A 419 12.95 -17.54 -5.75
N PRO A 420 13.26 -17.50 -7.05
CA PRO A 420 14.55 -17.00 -7.51
C PRO A 420 14.77 -15.58 -6.98
N LEU A 421 15.97 -15.35 -6.44
CA LEU A 421 16.38 -14.09 -5.85
C LEU A 421 16.27 -12.93 -6.86
N PRO A 422 15.99 -11.70 -6.41
CA PRO A 422 16.00 -10.54 -7.28
C PRO A 422 17.40 -10.34 -7.90
N PRO A 423 17.50 -9.85 -9.15
CA PRO A 423 18.79 -9.60 -9.78
C PRO A 423 19.61 -8.57 -8.99
N THR A 424 20.93 -8.75 -8.97
CA THR A 424 21.87 -7.83 -8.28
C THR A 424 21.90 -6.44 -8.89
N GLY A 425 21.49 -6.30 -10.16
CA GLY A 425 21.47 -5.03 -10.89
C GLY A 425 22.83 -4.56 -11.38
N ASP A 426 23.86 -5.41 -11.26
CA ASP A 426 25.25 -5.16 -11.65
C ASP A 426 25.60 -5.73 -13.04
N ASP A 427 24.66 -6.48 -13.65
CA ASP A 427 24.76 -6.94 -15.04
C ASP A 427 24.75 -5.74 -16.03
N PRO A 428 25.33 -5.89 -17.24
CA PRO A 428 25.25 -4.88 -18.28
C PRO A 428 23.80 -4.49 -18.62
N PHE A 429 23.55 -3.19 -18.71
CA PHE A 429 22.22 -2.64 -19.00
C PHE A 429 21.81 -2.95 -20.44
N LEU A 430 20.75 -3.74 -20.59
CA LEU A 430 20.12 -4.05 -21.87
C LEU A 430 18.83 -3.24 -22.04
N ARG A 431 18.70 -2.56 -23.18
CA ARG A 431 17.51 -1.77 -23.53
C ARG A 431 16.34 -2.71 -23.83
N LYS A 432 15.29 -2.67 -23.01
CA LYS A 432 14.06 -3.46 -23.19
C LYS A 432 12.94 -2.63 -23.80
N ASP A 433 12.22 -3.21 -24.75
CA ASP A 433 11.07 -2.54 -25.39
C ASP A 433 9.92 -2.23 -24.41
N THR A 434 9.77 -3.00 -23.34
CA THR A 434 8.82 -2.72 -22.25
C THR A 434 9.17 -1.46 -21.45
N GLN A 435 10.42 -0.97 -21.52
CA GLN A 435 10.91 0.19 -20.77
C GLN A 435 10.89 1.49 -21.57
N ARG A 436 10.37 1.51 -22.81
CA ARG A 436 10.26 2.74 -23.62
C ARG A 436 9.41 3.85 -22.96
N CYS A 437 8.57 3.52 -21.98
CA CYS A 437 7.82 4.50 -21.18
C CYS A 437 8.71 5.29 -20.21
N GLU A 438 9.80 4.68 -19.71
CA GLU A 438 10.82 5.37 -18.93
C GLU A 438 11.58 6.39 -19.80
N GLU A 439 11.86 6.05 -21.07
CA GLU A 439 12.42 7.01 -22.04
C GLU A 439 11.49 8.21 -22.28
N ALA A 440 10.17 7.97 -22.35
CA ALA A 440 9.17 9.03 -22.45
C ALA A 440 9.15 9.93 -21.21
N ALA A 441 9.25 9.37 -20.00
CA ALA A 441 9.35 10.14 -18.76
C ALA A 441 10.59 11.06 -18.76
N LEU A 442 11.76 10.53 -19.14
CA LEU A 442 12.98 11.34 -19.29
C LEU A 442 12.83 12.47 -20.32
N LYS A 443 12.18 12.21 -21.46
CA LYS A 443 11.86 13.25 -22.47
C LYS A 443 10.96 14.36 -21.91
N SER A 444 9.98 14.02 -21.05
CA SER A 444 9.11 15.02 -20.40
C SER A 444 9.93 15.94 -19.49
N TYR A 445 10.70 15.37 -18.55
CA TYR A 445 11.53 16.16 -17.63
C TYR A 445 12.55 17.04 -18.37
N ILE A 446 13.21 16.52 -19.40
CA ILE A 446 14.13 17.31 -20.25
C ILE A 446 13.37 18.46 -20.92
N GLY A 447 12.19 18.20 -21.49
CA GLY A 447 11.38 19.22 -22.15
C GLY A 447 10.89 20.33 -21.23
N GLU A 448 10.43 19.97 -20.03
CA GLU A 448 10.00 20.91 -18.98
C GLU A 448 11.16 21.80 -18.51
N ILE A 449 12.32 21.21 -18.22
CA ILE A 449 13.51 21.97 -17.79
C ILE A 449 14.01 22.89 -18.91
N LEU A 450 14.06 22.43 -20.16
CA LEU A 450 14.43 23.26 -21.31
C LEU A 450 13.45 24.43 -21.51
N PHE A 451 12.15 24.20 -21.35
CA PHE A 451 11.14 25.25 -21.44
C PHE A 451 11.30 26.31 -20.33
N ALA A 452 11.43 25.86 -19.07
CA ALA A 452 11.60 26.75 -17.92
C ALA A 452 12.88 27.59 -18.00
N THR A 453 14.01 26.97 -18.39
CA THR A 453 15.32 27.64 -18.45
C THR A 453 15.47 28.58 -19.65
N ALA A 454 14.84 28.28 -20.80
CA ALA A 454 14.81 29.19 -21.96
C ALA A 454 14.17 30.55 -21.60
N ASN A 455 13.13 30.55 -20.76
CA ASN A 455 12.46 31.75 -20.27
C ASN A 455 13.33 32.55 -19.29
N ALA A 456 13.95 31.87 -18.31
CA ALA A 456 14.87 32.51 -17.35
C ALA A 456 16.08 33.16 -18.03
N THR A 457 16.69 32.48 -19.00
CA THR A 457 17.85 33.00 -19.74
C THR A 457 17.49 34.18 -20.65
N ALA A 458 16.29 34.20 -21.25
CA ALA A 458 15.79 35.34 -22.02
C ALA A 458 15.50 36.58 -21.17
N ARG A 459 14.95 36.42 -19.95
CA ARG A 459 14.81 37.55 -19.00
C ARG A 459 16.16 38.13 -18.58
N SER A 460 17.17 37.28 -18.41
CA SER A 460 18.54 37.70 -18.08
C SER A 460 19.23 38.43 -19.24
N ARG A 461 19.11 37.90 -20.48
CA ARG A 461 19.57 38.56 -21.71
C ARG A 461 18.51 39.53 -22.25
N ARG A 462 18.44 40.71 -21.64
CA ARG A 462 17.61 41.87 -22.07
C ARG A 462 17.56 42.01 -23.60
N GLY A 463 16.46 41.56 -24.22
CA GLY A 463 16.17 41.71 -25.65
C GLY A 463 16.39 40.50 -26.56
N ALA A 464 16.79 39.32 -26.05
CA ALA A 464 16.78 38.09 -26.84
C ALA A 464 15.39 37.44 -26.84
N PRO A 465 14.81 37.04 -27.98
CA PRO A 465 13.57 36.27 -27.99
C PRO A 465 13.82 34.91 -27.33
N ALA A 466 12.94 34.53 -26.41
CA ALA A 466 12.97 33.21 -25.77
C ALA A 466 12.48 32.16 -26.78
N ASP A 467 13.38 31.45 -27.46
CA ASP A 467 12.97 30.29 -28.24
C ASP A 467 12.64 29.13 -27.31
N GLN A 468 11.36 29.01 -26.97
CA GLN A 468 10.80 27.99 -26.10
C GLN A 468 10.33 26.74 -26.89
N THR A 469 10.41 26.79 -28.23
CA THR A 469 10.09 25.69 -29.14
C THR A 469 10.82 24.37 -28.83
N PRO A 470 12.13 24.34 -28.50
CA PRO A 470 12.80 23.08 -28.15
C PRO A 470 12.11 22.35 -27.00
N GLY A 471 11.84 23.01 -25.86
CA GLY A 471 11.20 22.38 -24.72
C GLY A 471 9.82 21.78 -25.05
N LEU A 472 8.99 22.54 -25.77
CA LEU A 472 7.68 22.06 -26.25
C LEU A 472 7.82 20.86 -27.22
N SER A 473 8.83 20.84 -28.08
CA SER A 473 9.06 19.71 -28.99
C SER A 473 9.43 18.41 -28.26
N TRP A 474 10.21 18.49 -27.17
CA TRP A 474 10.56 17.35 -26.32
C TRP A 474 9.34 16.77 -25.61
N VAL A 475 8.45 17.61 -25.07
CA VAL A 475 7.22 17.12 -24.39
C VAL A 475 6.24 16.50 -25.40
N ARG A 476 6.11 17.07 -26.61
CA ARG A 476 5.33 16.43 -27.70
C ARG A 476 5.90 15.05 -28.06
N ASP A 477 7.23 14.91 -28.12
CA ASP A 477 7.90 13.62 -28.39
C ASP A 477 7.84 12.64 -27.21
N ALA A 478 7.75 13.13 -25.96
CA ALA A 478 7.46 12.30 -24.79
C ALA A 478 6.08 11.62 -24.92
N VAL A 479 5.05 12.40 -25.24
CA VAL A 479 3.65 11.92 -25.38
C VAL A 479 3.47 10.99 -26.59
N SER A 480 4.18 11.21 -27.70
CA SER A 480 4.18 10.24 -28.80
C SER A 480 4.89 8.94 -28.43
N THR A 481 6.01 9.02 -27.70
CA THR A 481 6.81 7.85 -27.27
C THR A 481 6.03 6.98 -26.29
N SER A 482 5.42 7.54 -25.24
CA SER A 482 4.65 6.78 -24.26
C SER A 482 3.44 6.10 -24.90
N LYS A 483 2.73 6.80 -25.79
CA LYS A 483 1.62 6.24 -26.55
C LYS A 483 2.04 5.14 -27.53
N GLN A 484 3.19 5.26 -28.18
CA GLN A 484 3.73 4.19 -29.02
C GLN A 484 4.11 2.97 -28.17
N ALA A 485 4.68 3.18 -26.98
CA ALA A 485 5.07 2.11 -26.08
C ALA A 485 3.85 1.32 -25.54
N GLN A 486 2.71 1.98 -25.28
CA GLN A 486 1.45 1.30 -24.96
C GLN A 486 0.96 0.33 -26.06
N SER A 487 1.38 0.52 -27.32
CA SER A 487 0.99 -0.34 -28.46
C SER A 487 1.92 -1.53 -28.69
N ILE A 488 2.92 -1.73 -27.82
CA ILE A 488 3.82 -2.89 -27.88
C ILE A 488 3.09 -4.11 -27.29
N PRO A 489 3.02 -5.27 -27.99
CA PRO A 489 2.24 -6.42 -27.52
C PRO A 489 2.62 -6.93 -26.12
N ALA A 490 3.90 -6.86 -25.75
CA ALA A 490 4.38 -7.21 -24.41
C ALA A 490 3.87 -6.24 -23.32
N VAL A 491 3.72 -4.96 -23.65
CA VAL A 491 3.17 -3.92 -22.76
C VAL A 491 1.65 -4.03 -22.69
N GLU A 492 0.96 -4.29 -23.80
CA GLU A 492 -0.50 -4.45 -23.82
C GLU A 492 -0.97 -5.64 -22.98
N ALA A 493 -0.19 -6.74 -22.97
CA ALA A 493 -0.45 -7.95 -22.21
C ALA A 493 -0.26 -7.78 -20.69
N ASP A 494 0.69 -6.95 -20.23
CA ASP A 494 0.92 -6.69 -18.82
C ASP A 494 0.19 -5.43 -18.34
N SER A 495 -0.88 -5.62 -17.58
CA SER A 495 -1.68 -4.51 -17.04
C SER A 495 -0.91 -3.55 -16.12
N SER A 496 0.19 -3.99 -15.48
CA SER A 496 1.00 -3.14 -14.61
C SER A 496 1.88 -2.19 -15.42
N ILE A 497 2.60 -2.72 -16.41
CA ILE A 497 3.44 -1.95 -17.32
C ILE A 497 2.57 -1.02 -18.17
N ARG A 498 1.41 -1.48 -18.67
CA ARG A 498 0.47 -0.63 -19.41
C ARG A 498 0.02 0.58 -18.60
N LYS A 499 -0.37 0.40 -17.32
CA LYS A 499 -0.78 1.51 -16.45
C LYS A 499 0.35 2.50 -16.18
N HIS A 500 1.57 2.01 -16.00
CA HIS A 500 2.75 2.88 -15.87
C HIS A 500 2.94 3.73 -17.14
N CYS A 501 2.82 3.13 -18.32
CA CYS A 501 2.87 3.83 -19.61
C CYS A 501 1.72 4.82 -19.84
N GLU A 502 0.51 4.52 -19.35
CA GLU A 502 -0.63 5.47 -19.35
C GLU A 502 -0.37 6.65 -18.41
N THR A 503 0.24 6.41 -17.24
CA THR A 503 0.67 7.46 -16.31
C THR A 503 1.73 8.38 -16.95
N CYS A 504 2.68 7.82 -17.71
CA CYS A 504 3.64 8.61 -18.48
C CYS A 504 2.98 9.43 -19.62
N GLU A 505 1.93 8.93 -20.28
CA GLU A 505 1.13 9.74 -21.24
C GLU A 505 0.37 10.86 -20.51
N GLU A 506 -0.20 10.58 -19.33
CA GLU A 506 -0.93 11.55 -18.51
C GLU A 506 -0.02 12.71 -18.07
N ILE A 507 1.12 12.41 -17.46
CA ILE A 507 2.10 13.41 -17.00
C ILE A 507 2.60 14.26 -18.18
N GLY A 508 2.94 13.63 -19.32
CA GLY A 508 3.37 14.36 -20.52
C GLY A 508 2.27 15.26 -21.11
N LEU A 509 1.01 14.83 -21.10
CA LEU A 509 -0.12 15.64 -21.54
C LEU A 509 -0.40 16.81 -20.58
N GLU A 510 -0.22 16.62 -19.26
CA GLU A 510 -0.27 17.71 -18.29
C GLU A 510 0.83 18.74 -18.51
N ALA A 511 2.08 18.30 -18.68
CA ALA A 511 3.22 19.17 -18.95
C ALA A 511 3.00 19.98 -20.24
N TRP A 512 2.53 19.32 -21.31
CA TRP A 512 2.21 19.96 -22.58
C TRP A 512 1.10 21.02 -22.40
N GLY A 513 0.03 20.72 -21.66
CA GLY A 513 -1.04 21.68 -21.36
C GLY A 513 -0.58 22.88 -20.52
N LYS A 514 0.29 22.66 -19.52
CA LYS A 514 0.92 23.71 -18.70
C LYS A 514 1.85 24.61 -19.52
N ILE A 515 2.56 24.04 -20.50
CA ILE A 515 3.40 24.80 -21.44
C ILE A 515 2.53 25.64 -22.39
N LEU A 516 1.49 25.06 -22.98
CA LEU A 516 0.61 25.78 -23.92
C LEU A 516 -0.16 26.91 -23.24
N THR A 517 -0.74 26.68 -22.05
CA THR A 517 -1.43 27.74 -21.28
C THR A 517 -0.50 28.94 -21.00
N TYR A 518 0.78 28.69 -20.65
CA TYR A 518 1.77 29.76 -20.49
C TYR A 518 2.05 30.48 -21.81
N LEU A 519 2.25 29.75 -22.92
CA LEU A 519 2.51 30.34 -24.24
C LEU A 519 1.33 31.18 -24.76
N VAL A 520 0.09 30.71 -24.57
CA VAL A 520 -1.14 31.41 -24.91
C VAL A 520 -1.29 32.68 -24.07
N ALA A 521 -0.99 32.62 -22.76
CA ALA A 521 -0.98 33.81 -21.90
C ALA A 521 0.07 34.84 -22.36
N SER A 522 1.31 34.41 -22.61
CA SER A 522 2.39 35.27 -23.12
C SER A 522 2.02 35.92 -24.45
N ALA A 523 1.44 35.15 -25.40
CA ALA A 523 1.03 35.69 -26.69
C ALA A 523 -0.10 36.71 -26.57
N ARG A 524 -1.07 36.51 -25.65
CA ARG A 524 -2.13 37.48 -25.36
C ARG A 524 -1.57 38.76 -24.74
N ASP A 525 -0.58 38.67 -23.86
CA ASP A 525 0.10 39.85 -23.29
C ASP A 525 0.92 40.60 -24.35
N ASP A 526 1.60 39.90 -25.26
CA ASP A 526 2.29 40.50 -26.41
C ASP A 526 1.30 41.22 -27.34
N ILE A 527 0.17 40.59 -27.70
CA ILE A 527 -0.92 41.22 -28.48
C ILE A 527 -1.43 42.48 -27.76
N ALA A 528 -1.62 42.43 -26.44
CA ALA A 528 -2.06 43.58 -25.65
C ALA A 528 -1.00 44.70 -25.61
N ALA A 529 0.29 44.38 -25.53
CA ALA A 529 1.39 45.34 -25.58
C ALA A 529 1.49 46.03 -26.96
N VAL A 530 1.36 45.25 -28.05
CA VAL A 530 1.31 45.76 -29.43
C VAL A 530 0.10 46.68 -29.63
N LYS A 531 -1.10 46.28 -29.18
CA LYS A 531 -2.33 47.09 -29.25
C LYS A 531 -2.24 48.38 -28.42
N ARG A 532 -1.54 48.38 -27.29
CA ARG A 532 -1.26 49.57 -26.46
C ARG A 532 -0.13 50.44 -27.04
N GLY A 533 0.58 49.98 -28.08
CA GLY A 533 1.67 50.72 -28.71
C GLY A 533 2.93 50.85 -27.84
N TRP A 534 3.13 49.95 -26.87
CA TRP A 534 4.20 50.07 -25.87
C TRP A 534 5.37 49.14 -26.18
N GLY A 535 6.57 49.72 -26.37
CA GLY A 535 7.82 48.99 -26.59
C GLY A 535 8.29 48.90 -28.05
N PRO A 536 9.57 48.54 -28.29
CA PRO A 536 10.13 48.45 -29.64
C PRO A 536 9.52 47.31 -30.48
N SER A 537 9.05 46.23 -29.85
CA SER A 537 8.31 45.14 -30.48
C SER A 537 6.97 45.60 -31.07
N ALA A 538 6.27 46.53 -30.40
CA ALA A 538 5.01 47.09 -30.89
C ALA A 538 5.18 47.82 -32.22
N LEU A 539 6.31 48.52 -32.43
CA LEU A 539 6.64 49.14 -33.71
C LEU A 539 6.99 48.11 -34.78
N ALA A 540 7.75 47.07 -34.44
CA ALA A 540 8.13 46.01 -35.39
C ALA A 540 6.91 45.23 -35.91
N TYR A 541 6.01 44.77 -35.03
CA TYR A 541 4.79 44.08 -35.45
C TYR A 541 3.82 45.00 -36.21
N LYS A 542 3.70 46.28 -35.82
CA LYS A 542 2.83 47.25 -36.50
C LYS A 542 3.30 47.67 -37.90
N TYR A 543 4.61 47.66 -38.17
CA TYR A 543 5.17 48.13 -39.45
C TYR A 543 5.77 47.05 -40.35
N TYR A 544 6.21 45.91 -39.81
CA TYR A 544 6.96 44.90 -40.59
C TYR A 544 6.36 43.49 -40.57
N TRP A 545 5.86 42.99 -39.44
CA TRP A 545 5.48 41.57 -39.30
C TRP A 545 3.96 41.31 -39.25
N GLY A 546 3.14 42.33 -39.00
CA GLY A 546 1.68 42.23 -38.98
C GLY A 546 1.11 41.72 -37.66
N LEU A 547 0.06 42.36 -37.16
CA LEU A 547 -0.65 41.92 -35.94
C LEU A 547 -1.35 40.57 -36.17
N ASP A 548 -1.94 40.40 -37.35
CA ASP A 548 -2.75 39.24 -37.74
C ASP A 548 -1.96 37.92 -37.62
N GLN A 549 -0.65 37.91 -37.91
CA GLN A 549 0.22 36.74 -37.74
C GLN A 549 0.44 36.36 -36.28
N LEU A 550 0.46 37.35 -35.38
CA LEU A 550 0.61 37.13 -33.94
C LEU A 550 -0.72 36.65 -33.32
N GLU A 551 -1.84 37.19 -33.80
CA GLU A 551 -3.18 36.73 -33.41
C GLU A 551 -3.44 35.30 -33.89
N GLN A 552 -3.15 34.98 -35.16
CA GLN A 552 -3.23 33.61 -35.69
C GLN A 552 -2.36 32.65 -34.87
N LYS A 553 -1.11 33.00 -34.56
CA LYS A 553 -0.24 32.15 -33.74
C LYS A 553 -0.79 31.92 -32.32
N ALA A 554 -1.48 32.90 -31.75
CA ALA A 554 -2.13 32.77 -30.44
C ALA A 554 -3.40 31.89 -30.51
N GLU A 555 -4.13 31.94 -31.63
CA GLU A 555 -5.27 31.06 -31.91
C GLU A 555 -4.82 29.60 -32.14
N ASP A 556 -3.79 29.37 -32.97
CA ASP A 556 -3.21 28.04 -33.21
C ASP A 556 -2.78 27.36 -31.89
N LEU A 557 -2.11 28.10 -31.00
CA LEU A 557 -1.68 27.61 -29.69
C LEU A 557 -2.87 27.30 -28.75
N ALA A 558 -3.95 28.09 -28.84
CA ALA A 558 -5.15 27.87 -28.04
C ALA A 558 -5.98 26.68 -28.56
N GLU A 559 -6.03 26.45 -29.88
CA GLU A 559 -6.63 25.24 -30.45
C GLU A 559 -5.85 23.99 -30.04
N GLU A 560 -4.51 24.06 -30.04
CA GLU A 560 -3.66 22.97 -29.54
C GLU A 560 -3.91 22.69 -28.05
N GLU A 561 -4.07 23.72 -27.21
CA GLU A 561 -4.37 23.60 -25.78
C GLU A 561 -5.70 22.85 -25.54
N ILE A 562 -6.74 23.22 -26.29
CA ILE A 562 -8.05 22.54 -26.27
C ILE A 562 -7.90 21.09 -26.73
N GLY A 563 -7.10 20.84 -27.77
CA GLY A 563 -6.80 19.49 -28.26
C GLY A 563 -6.10 18.60 -27.21
N VAL A 564 -5.13 19.16 -26.47
CA VAL A 564 -4.37 18.46 -25.42
C VAL A 564 -5.25 18.18 -24.20
N THR A 565 -5.99 19.18 -23.71
CA THR A 565 -6.90 19.01 -22.55
C THR A 565 -8.01 17.99 -22.82
N MET A 566 -8.56 17.95 -24.04
CA MET A 566 -9.53 16.92 -24.45
C MET A 566 -8.92 15.51 -24.51
N ARG A 567 -7.64 15.37 -24.92
CA ARG A 567 -6.92 14.09 -24.87
C ARG A 567 -6.67 13.64 -23.44
N LEU A 568 -6.20 14.53 -22.57
CA LEU A 568 -5.96 14.28 -21.15
C LEU A 568 -7.25 13.82 -20.44
N HIS A 569 -8.35 14.54 -20.64
CA HIS A 569 -9.66 14.15 -20.10
C HIS A 569 -10.11 12.77 -20.61
N LYS A 570 -9.93 12.48 -21.91
CA LYS A 570 -10.26 11.17 -22.48
C LYS A 570 -9.41 10.04 -21.87
N LEU A 571 -8.12 10.27 -21.64
CA LEU A 571 -7.21 9.31 -21.01
C LEU A 571 -7.64 9.02 -19.56
N ARG A 572 -7.84 10.07 -18.75
CA ARG A 572 -8.33 9.95 -17.37
C ARG A 572 -9.64 9.19 -17.26
N MET A 573 -10.61 9.48 -18.13
CA MET A 573 -11.89 8.77 -18.17
C MET A 573 -11.73 7.29 -18.55
N LYS A 574 -10.75 6.93 -19.39
CA LYS A 574 -10.40 5.53 -19.69
C LYS A 574 -9.82 4.85 -18.45
N VAL A 575 -8.76 5.42 -17.86
CA VAL A 575 -8.05 4.88 -16.69
C VAL A 575 -9.00 4.70 -15.51
N TYR A 576 -9.78 5.74 -15.15
CA TYR A 576 -10.78 5.68 -14.08
C TYR A 576 -11.86 4.62 -14.36
N GLY A 577 -12.30 4.48 -15.61
CA GLY A 577 -13.22 3.42 -16.02
C GLY A 577 -12.64 2.01 -15.99
N GLU A 578 -11.32 1.84 -16.08
CA GLU A 578 -10.65 0.56 -15.85
C GLU A 578 -10.50 0.26 -14.36
N LEU A 579 -10.08 1.24 -13.55
CA LEU A 579 -9.98 1.13 -12.09
C LEU A 579 -11.31 0.75 -11.44
N LEU A 580 -12.42 1.41 -11.84
CA LEU A 580 -13.76 1.04 -11.36
C LEU A 580 -14.13 -0.41 -11.70
N ARG A 581 -13.85 -0.88 -12.92
CA ARG A 581 -14.13 -2.27 -13.31
C ARG A 581 -13.26 -3.28 -12.56
N GLU A 582 -12.04 -2.91 -12.20
CA GLU A 582 -11.18 -3.74 -11.34
C GLU A 582 -11.71 -3.80 -9.92
N GLN A 583 -12.14 -2.66 -9.37
CA GLN A 583 -12.77 -2.59 -8.06
C GLN A 583 -14.09 -3.39 -8.02
N ASP A 584 -14.96 -3.26 -9.03
CA ASP A 584 -16.17 -4.07 -9.19
C ASP A 584 -15.84 -5.57 -9.28
N ARG A 585 -14.78 -5.95 -10.01
CA ARG A 585 -14.32 -7.35 -10.09
C ARG A 585 -13.77 -7.86 -8.76
N LYS A 586 -13.13 -7.02 -7.95
CA LYS A 586 -12.65 -7.37 -6.60
C LYS A 586 -13.85 -7.58 -5.67
N HIS A 587 -14.79 -6.63 -5.61
CA HIS A 587 -16.00 -6.75 -4.79
C HIS A 587 -16.91 -7.92 -5.25
N ALA A 588 -17.05 -8.17 -6.55
CA ALA A 588 -17.81 -9.33 -7.05
C ALA A 588 -17.19 -10.67 -6.64
N ARG A 589 -15.89 -10.72 -6.30
CA ARG A 589 -15.21 -11.93 -5.79
C ARG A 589 -15.34 -12.09 -4.27
N THR A 590 -15.44 -11.01 -3.49
CA THR A 590 -15.59 -11.11 -2.03
C THR A 590 -16.98 -11.60 -1.60
N PHE A 591 -18.02 -11.45 -2.44
CA PHE A 591 -19.35 -12.01 -2.20
C PHE A 591 -19.53 -13.48 -2.62
N VAL A 592 -18.46 -14.20 -3.00
CA VAL A 592 -18.51 -15.64 -3.34
C VAL A 592 -17.74 -16.44 -2.28
N PHE A 593 -18.36 -16.57 -1.10
CA PHE A 593 -17.97 -17.49 -0.02
C PHE A 593 -19.21 -18.12 0.64
#